data_AF-A0A659UZV3-F1
#
_entry.id   AF-A0A659UZV3-F1
#
_cell.length_a   1.000
_cell.length_b   1.000
_cell.length_c   1.000
_cell.angle_alpha   90.00
_cell.angle_beta   90.00
_cell.angle_gamma   90.00
#
_symmetry.space_group_name_H-M   'P 1'
#
loop_
_entity.id
_entity.type
_entity.pdbx_description
1 polymer ?
#
loop_
_entity_poly.entity_id
_entity_poly.type
_entity_poly.pdbx_seq_one_letter_code
_entity_poly.pdbx_strand_id
1 'polypeptide(L)'
;WARMPATSFLLTSDATRAAIEAAGFRMLAWQDDTEAARAWFAQLRASGPPPSPNLGVVMGPDFAELTTNLGRNLMQGRLGILTAVFEAV
;
A
#
# COMPACT_ATOMS: atom_id res chain seq x y z
N TRP A 1 -0.48 3.30 10.76
CA TRP A 1 0.51 2.35 10.21
C TRP A 1 1.28 1.69 11.34
N ALA A 2 1.72 0.44 11.12
CA ALA A 2 2.39 -0.37 12.13
C ALA A 2 3.71 0.28 12.58
N ARG A 3 3.84 0.56 13.88
CA ARG A 3 5.12 1.03 14.47
C ARG A 3 6.04 -0.14 14.80
N MET A 4 5.45 -1.31 15.05
CA MET A 4 6.13 -2.53 15.46
C MET A 4 5.74 -3.68 14.53
N PRO A 5 6.62 -4.66 14.28
CA PRO A 5 6.30 -5.85 13.50
C PRO A 5 5.02 -6.56 13.98
N ALA A 6 4.79 -6.61 15.30
CA ALA A 6 3.60 -7.20 15.91
C ALA A 6 2.27 -6.51 15.55
N THR A 7 2.33 -5.30 14.99
CA THR A 7 1.17 -4.53 14.52
C THR A 7 1.09 -4.45 13.00
N SER A 8 1.95 -5.19 12.29
CA SER A 8 1.99 -5.28 10.83
C SER A 8 1.43 -6.63 10.39
N PHE A 9 0.33 -6.59 9.64
CA PHE A 9 -0.43 -7.79 9.23
C PHE A 9 -0.40 -7.99 7.71
N LEU A 10 0.66 -7.53 7.04
CA LEU A 10 0.82 -7.71 5.60
C LEU A 10 1.00 -9.18 5.27
N LEU A 11 0.16 -9.67 4.35
CA LEU A 11 0.30 -10.98 3.73
C LEU A 11 0.97 -10.84 2.37
N THR A 12 1.50 -11.94 1.84
CA THR A 12 1.86 -12.01 0.42
C THR A 12 0.59 -11.89 -0.44
N SER A 13 0.75 -11.51 -1.71
CA SER A 13 -0.34 -11.44 -2.69
C SER A 13 -1.18 -12.74 -2.71
N ASP A 14 -0.51 -13.89 -2.84
CA ASP A 14 -1.17 -15.20 -2.91
C ASP A 14 -1.87 -15.57 -1.60
N ALA A 15 -1.22 -15.34 -0.45
CA ALA A 15 -1.85 -15.58 0.85
C ALA A 15 -3.07 -14.67 1.10
N THR A 16 -3.04 -13.43 0.60
CA THR A 16 -4.19 -12.52 0.66
C THR A 16 -5.36 -13.07 -0.14
N ARG A 17 -5.11 -13.52 -1.38
CA ARG A 17 -6.12 -14.16 -2.22
C ARG A 17 -6.72 -15.39 -1.54
N ALA A 18 -5.86 -16.30 -1.08
CA ALA A 18 -6.29 -17.54 -0.45
C ALA A 18 -7.15 -17.28 0.79
N ALA A 19 -6.80 -16.28 1.62
CA ALA A 19 -7.57 -15.90 2.79
C ALA A 19 -8.97 -15.36 2.43
N ILE A 20 -9.08 -14.56 1.37
CA ILE A 20 -10.37 -14.02 0.90
C ILE A 20 -11.23 -15.13 0.28
N GLU A 21 -10.66 -16.00 -0.55
CA GLU A 21 -11.39 -17.11 -1.16
C GLU A 21 -11.88 -18.10 -0.09
N ALA A 22 -11.06 -18.40 0.93
CA ALA A 22 -11.46 -19.23 2.07
C ALA A 22 -12.59 -18.63 2.91
N ALA A 23 -12.80 -17.31 2.83
CA ALA A 23 -13.90 -16.61 3.50
C ALA A 23 -15.23 -16.65 2.72
N GLY A 24 -15.30 -17.42 1.62
CA GLY A 24 -16.54 -17.58 0.84
C GLY A 24 -16.72 -16.52 -0.26
N PHE A 25 -15.62 -15.97 -0.77
CA PHE A 25 -15.65 -15.02 -1.88
C PHE A 25 -15.03 -15.62 -3.15
N ARG A 26 -15.59 -15.29 -4.31
CA ARG A 26 -15.02 -15.64 -5.61
C ARG A 26 -14.36 -14.41 -6.24
N MET A 27 -13.15 -14.58 -6.73
CA MET A 27 -12.39 -13.54 -7.40
C MET A 27 -12.97 -13.20 -8.77
N LEU A 28 -13.14 -11.91 -9.04
CA LEU A 28 -13.60 -11.34 -10.31
C LEU A 28 -12.48 -10.63 -11.07
N ALA A 29 -11.60 -9.94 -10.36
CA ALA A 29 -10.48 -9.23 -10.94
C ALA A 29 -9.26 -9.30 -10.03
N TRP A 30 -8.08 -9.31 -10.64
CA TRP A 30 -6.79 -9.32 -9.97
C TRP A 30 -5.76 -8.57 -10.81
N GLN A 31 -5.24 -7.47 -10.28
CA GLN A 31 -4.21 -6.66 -10.93
C GLN A 31 -3.11 -6.27 -9.95
N ASP A 32 -1.89 -6.60 -10.33
CA ASP A 32 -0.69 -6.09 -9.67
C ASP A 32 -0.39 -4.68 -10.21
N ASP A 33 -0.64 -3.68 -9.37
CA ASP A 33 -0.40 -2.26 -9.66
C ASP A 33 0.93 -1.76 -9.09
N THR A 34 1.81 -2.67 -8.66
CA THR A 34 3.08 -2.33 -8.01
C THR A 34 3.94 -1.42 -8.87
N GLU A 35 4.09 -1.70 -10.16
CA GLU A 35 4.88 -0.85 -11.07
C GLU A 35 4.25 0.53 -11.31
N ALA A 36 2.93 0.59 -11.46
CA ALA A 36 2.22 1.87 -11.56
C ALA A 36 2.40 2.72 -10.30
N ALA A 37 2.27 2.10 -9.12
CA ALA A 37 2.51 2.75 -7.84
C ALA A 37 3.97 3.20 -7.68
N ARG A 38 4.94 2.40 -8.15
CA ARG A 38 6.36 2.76 -8.13
C ARG A 38 6.62 4.01 -8.96
N ALA A 39 6.10 4.04 -10.19
CA ALA A 39 6.22 5.18 -11.09
C ALA A 39 5.61 6.45 -10.48
N TRP A 40 4.40 6.33 -9.93
CA TRP A 40 3.72 7.42 -9.25
C TRP A 40 4.52 7.96 -8.04
N PHE A 41 5.05 7.07 -7.19
CA PHE A 41 5.88 7.47 -6.05
C PHE A 41 7.20 8.13 -6.45
N ALA A 42 7.78 7.75 -7.59
CA ALA A 42 8.97 8.40 -8.13
C ALA A 42 8.65 9.83 -8.58
N GLN A 43 7.53 10.03 -9.29
CA GLN A 43 7.06 11.35 -9.70
C GLN A 43 6.74 12.25 -8.50
N LEU A 44 6.05 11.71 -7.49
CA LEU A 44 5.74 12.44 -6.27
C LEU A 44 7.02 12.92 -5.56
N ARG A 45 8.04 12.07 -5.45
CA ARG A 45 9.34 12.47 -4.87
C ARG A 45 10.03 13.55 -5.70
N ALA A 46 9.98 13.47 -7.02
CA ALA A 46 10.56 14.48 -7.90
C ALA A 46 9.85 15.84 -7.79
N SER A 47 8.55 15.86 -7.46
CA SER A 47 7.79 17.11 -7.26
C SER A 47 8.14 17.88 -5.98
N GLY A 48 8.94 17.29 -5.08
CA GLY A 48 9.33 17.91 -3.82
C GLY A 48 8.23 17.88 -2.75
N PRO A 49 8.43 18.59 -1.62
CA PRO A 49 7.46 18.61 -0.53
C PRO A 49 6.13 19.27 -0.97
N PRO A 50 4.97 18.70 -0.59
CA PRO A 50 3.68 19.29 -0.95
C PRO A 50 3.49 20.65 -0.25
N PRO A 51 2.90 21.64 -0.94
CA PRO A 51 2.60 22.95 -0.35
C PRO A 51 1.60 22.81 0.80
N SER A 52 1.57 23.79 1.71
CA SER A 52 0.59 23.82 2.80
C SER A 52 -0.74 24.45 2.35
N PRO A 53 -1.89 23.98 2.88
CA PRO A 53 -2.03 22.82 3.77
C PRO A 53 -1.86 21.50 3.01
N ASN A 54 -1.24 20.51 3.66
CA ASN A 54 -1.09 19.15 3.13
C ASN A 54 -1.60 18.11 4.14
N LEU A 55 -1.65 16.85 3.72
CA LEU A 55 -2.13 15.74 4.55
C LEU A 55 -1.39 15.60 5.88
N GLY A 56 -0.14 16.06 5.99
CA GLY A 56 0.61 16.04 7.26
C GLY A 56 -0.07 16.83 8.37
N VAL A 57 -0.84 17.88 8.05
CA VAL A 57 -1.61 18.66 9.03
C VAL A 57 -2.72 17.83 9.67
N VAL A 58 -3.35 16.94 8.90
CA VAL A 58 -4.48 16.11 9.36
C VAL A 58 -4.01 14.77 9.93
N MET A 59 -2.96 14.18 9.32
CA MET A 59 -2.46 12.86 9.66
C MET A 59 -1.48 12.87 10.83
N GLY A 60 -1.05 14.04 11.29
CA GLY A 60 -0.17 14.22 12.44
C GLY A 60 1.33 14.12 12.11
N PRO A 61 2.19 14.29 13.13
CA PRO A 61 3.63 14.50 12.95
C PRO A 61 4.36 13.31 12.31
N ASP A 62 3.88 12.08 12.53
CA ASP A 62 4.53 10.86 12.02
C ASP A 62 4.29 10.64 10.52
N PHE A 63 3.38 11.39 9.89
CA PHE A 63 2.95 11.14 8.51
C PHE A 63 4.10 11.18 7.49
N ALA A 64 5.05 12.10 7.69
CA ALA A 64 6.22 12.23 6.82
C ALA A 64 7.12 10.98 6.88
N GLU A 65 7.38 10.47 8.08
CA GLU A 65 8.16 9.25 8.27
C GLU A 65 7.45 8.04 7.66
N LEU A 66 6.14 7.93 7.90
CA LEU A 66 5.33 6.82 7.39
C LEU A 66 5.32 6.80 5.85
N THR A 67 5.14 7.96 5.21
CA THR A 67 5.18 8.08 3.75
C THR A 67 6.56 7.76 3.18
N THR A 68 7.63 8.16 3.90
CA THR A 68 9.02 7.83 3.53
C THR A 68 9.26 6.31 3.61
N ASN A 69 8.80 5.66 4.67
CA ASN A 69 8.93 4.22 4.86
C ASN A 69 8.09 3.44 3.82
N LEU A 70 6.89 3.90 3.50
CA LEU A 70 6.05 3.36 2.44
C LEU A 70 6.78 3.40 1.08
N GLY A 71 7.27 4.58 0.69
CA GLY A 71 8.01 4.75 -0.56
C GLY A 71 9.28 3.89 -0.61
N ARG A 72 10.05 3.81 0.48
CA ARG A 72 11.26 2.96 0.55
C ARG A 72 10.93 1.48 0.34
N ASN A 73 9.93 0.94 1.06
CA ASN A 73 9.58 -0.47 0.95
C ASN A 73 9.02 -0.82 -0.43
N LEU A 74 8.22 0.08 -1.02
CA LEU A 74 7.75 -0.09 -2.39
C LEU A 74 8.92 -0.15 -3.37
N MET A 75 9.87 0.81 -3.32
CA MET A 75 11.04 0.81 -4.20
C MET A 75 11.93 -0.42 -4.03
N GLN A 76 12.07 -0.92 -2.81
CA GLN A 76 12.88 -2.10 -2.51
C GLN A 76 12.18 -3.43 -2.84
N GLY A 77 10.93 -3.42 -3.33
CA GLY A 77 10.17 -4.65 -3.59
C GLY A 77 9.79 -5.42 -2.33
N ARG A 78 9.76 -4.75 -1.19
CA ARG A 78 9.31 -5.30 0.09
C ARG A 78 7.81 -5.13 0.31
N LEU A 79 7.17 -4.35 -0.55
CA LEU A 79 5.74 -4.07 -0.57
C LEU A 79 5.27 -4.00 -2.03
N GLY A 80 4.06 -4.48 -2.29
CA GLY A 80 3.36 -4.32 -3.56
C GLY A 80 2.01 -3.61 -3.37
N ILE A 81 1.43 -3.17 -4.48
CA ILE A 81 0.06 -2.63 -4.52
C ILE A 81 -0.77 -3.54 -5.41
N LEU A 82 -1.94 -3.93 -4.92
CA LEU A 82 -2.83 -4.86 -5.57
C LEU A 82 -4.23 -4.26 -5.62
N THR A 83 -4.85 -4.29 -6.80
CA THR A 83 -6.28 -4.09 -6.96
C THR A 83 -6.94 -5.44 -7.23
N ALA A 84 -7.91 -5.80 -6.40
CA ALA A 84 -8.68 -7.04 -6.57
C ALA A 84 -10.16 -6.79 -6.32
N VAL A 85 -11.01 -7.47 -7.08
CA VAL A 85 -12.47 -7.44 -6.93
C VAL A 85 -12.94 -8.85 -6.65
N PHE A 86 -13.82 -8.98 -5.66
CA PHE A 86 -14.42 -10.24 -5.25
C PHE A 86 -15.92 -10.08 -5.12
N GLU A 87 -16.65 -11.17 -5.29
CA GLU A 87 -18.08 -11.26 -4.98
C GLU A 87 -18.32 -12.36 -3.95
N ALA A 88 -19.34 -12.18 -3.11
CA ALA A 88 -19.74 -13.20 -2.14
C ALA A 88 -20.37 -14.40 -2.87
N VAL A 89 -20.05 -15.61 -2.40
CA VAL A 89 -20.61 -16.89 -2.87
C VAL A 89 -21.83 -17.28 -2.04
#